data_AF-A0A7W1H738-F1
#
_entry.id   AF-A0A7W1H738-F1
#
_cell.length_a   1.000
_cell.length_b   1.000
_cell.length_c   1.000
_cell.angle_alpha   90.00
_cell.angle_beta   90.00
_cell.angle_gamma   90.00
#
_symmetry.space_group_name_H-M   'P 1'
#
loop_
_entity.id
_entity.type
_entity.pdbx_description
1 polymer ?
#
loop_
_entity_poly.entity_id
_entity_poly.type
_entity_poly.pdbx_seq_one_letter_code
_entity_poly.pdbx_strand_id
1 'polypeptide(L)'
;MRRIPMAVLFALVMTFAARPAPGQQNESAARIRTREQVGQLLDKVGPSLHITFRQSEKQPFNFVGLLKEGLIQAESFEVVIGVTQNQTVGFRIYPRHKSGYINIDKVKNGPGLMRLLLRLKYCEQR
;
A
#
# COMPACT_ATOMS: atom_id res chain seq x y z
N MET A 1 -45.19 36.60 39.78
CA MET A 1 -44.38 35.39 39.53
C MET A 1 -44.84 34.76 38.22
N ARG A 2 -44.03 34.82 37.15
CA ARG A 2 -44.34 34.20 35.86
C ARG A 2 -43.07 33.48 35.38
N ARG A 3 -43.07 32.15 35.53
CA ARG A 3 -41.92 31.29 35.24
C ARG A 3 -41.82 31.15 33.72
N ILE A 4 -40.77 31.71 33.13
CA ILE A 4 -40.40 31.49 31.73
C ILE A 4 -39.73 30.11 31.69
N PRO A 5 -40.24 29.12 30.93
CA PRO A 5 -39.64 27.80 30.91
C PRO A 5 -38.27 27.87 30.23
N MET A 6 -37.28 27.38 30.97
CA MET A 6 -35.84 27.28 30.66
C MET A 6 -35.54 26.30 29.50
N ALA A 7 -36.41 26.22 28.49
CA ALA A 7 -36.30 25.27 27.38
C ALA A 7 -35.80 25.91 26.08
N VAL A 8 -35.72 27.24 26.01
CA VAL A 8 -35.33 27.95 24.77
C VAL A 8 -33.82 28.20 24.68
N LEU A 9 -33.06 28.03 25.77
CA LEU A 9 -31.63 28.34 25.80
C LEU A 9 -30.72 27.20 25.31
N PHE A 10 -31.26 26.00 25.01
CA PHE A 10 -30.45 24.84 24.61
C PHE A 10 -30.48 24.53 23.10
N ALA A 11 -31.20 25.32 22.29
CA ALA A 11 -31.36 25.08 20.86
C ALA A 11 -30.34 25.83 19.96
N LEU A 12 -29.47 26.68 20.52
CA LEU A 12 -28.62 27.58 19.71
C LEU A 12 -27.12 27.22 19.69
N VAL A 13 -26.71 26.05 20.21
CA VAL A 13 -25.27 25.70 20.30
C VAL A 13 -24.85 24.58 19.32
N MET A 14 -25.79 23.96 18.60
CA MET A 14 -25.47 22.86 17.67
C MET A 14 -25.16 23.27 16.22
N THR A 15 -24.98 24.56 15.93
CA THR A 15 -24.60 25.05 14.58
C THR A 15 -23.12 25.38 14.43
N PHE A 16 -22.27 24.98 15.39
CA PHE A 16 -20.81 25.08 15.22
C PHE A 16 -20.29 24.03 14.23
N ALA A 17 -20.33 24.41 12.96
CA ALA A 17 -19.26 24.24 11.99
C ALA A 17 -18.67 22.83 11.85
N ALA A 18 -19.38 21.94 11.16
CA ALA A 18 -18.72 20.96 10.30
C ALA A 18 -18.17 21.70 9.06
N ARG A 19 -17.14 22.55 9.24
CA ARG A 19 -16.33 23.01 8.11
C ARG A 19 -15.48 21.80 7.69
N PRO A 20 -15.60 21.29 6.44
CA PRO A 20 -14.64 20.32 5.96
C PRO A 20 -13.25 20.96 6.06
N ALA A 21 -12.31 20.27 6.70
CA ALA A 21 -10.94 20.76 6.81
C ALA A 21 -10.40 21.02 5.38
N PRO A 22 -9.95 22.24 5.05
CA PRO A 22 -9.59 22.62 3.67
C PRO A 22 -8.38 21.88 3.07
N GLY A 23 -7.78 20.91 3.78
CA GLY A 23 -6.67 20.08 3.30
C GLY A 23 -7.06 18.70 2.74
N GLN A 24 -8.15 18.08 3.23
CA GLN A 24 -8.42 16.66 2.92
C GLN A 24 -8.86 16.40 1.47
N GLN A 25 -9.49 17.38 0.83
CA GLN A 25 -10.08 17.19 -0.49
C GLN A 25 -9.03 17.24 -1.62
N ASN A 26 -8.02 18.10 -1.47
CA ASN A 26 -6.92 18.23 -2.44
C ASN A 26 -5.90 17.10 -2.33
N GLU A 27 -5.54 16.70 -1.11
CA GLU A 27 -4.59 15.60 -0.88
C GLU A 27 -5.13 14.25 -1.39
N SER A 28 -6.44 14.02 -1.20
CA SER A 28 -7.10 12.81 -1.70
C SER A 28 -7.10 12.75 -3.24
N ALA A 29 -7.38 13.87 -3.90
CA ALA A 29 -7.34 13.96 -5.36
C ALA A 29 -5.93 13.75 -5.93
N ALA A 30 -4.92 14.35 -5.28
CA ALA A 30 -3.52 14.18 -5.67
C ALA A 30 -3.04 12.73 -5.50
N ARG A 31 -3.46 12.05 -4.43
CA ARG A 31 -3.18 10.63 -4.21
C ARG A 31 -3.81 9.73 -5.28
N ILE A 32 -5.05 10.03 -5.69
CA ILE A 32 -5.74 9.30 -6.77
C ILE A 32 -4.98 9.45 -8.09
N ARG A 33 -4.58 10.67 -8.46
CA ARG A 33 -3.77 10.93 -9.66
C ARG A 33 -2.44 10.18 -9.61
N THR A 34 -1.76 10.20 -8.47
CA THR A 34 -0.50 9.49 -8.27
C THR A 34 -0.69 7.99 -8.48
N ARG A 35 -1.75 7.40 -7.92
CA ARG A 35 -2.11 5.99 -8.11
C ARG A 35 -2.36 5.67 -9.58
N GLU A 36 -3.04 6.54 -10.32
CA GLU A 36 -3.30 6.35 -11.76
C GLU A 36 -2.03 6.39 -12.58
N GLN A 37 -1.13 7.34 -12.31
CA GLN A 37 0.19 7.42 -12.94
C GLN A 37 1.03 6.17 -12.65
N VAL A 38 1.02 5.69 -11.40
CA VAL A 38 1.67 4.42 -11.03
C VAL A 38 1.04 3.26 -11.80
N GLY A 39 -0.30 3.19 -11.89
CA GLY A 39 -0.98 2.15 -12.66
C GLY A 39 -0.54 2.10 -14.12
N GLN A 40 -0.56 3.26 -14.80
CA GLN A 40 -0.10 3.39 -16.19
C GLN A 40 1.38 2.99 -16.36
N LEU A 41 2.23 3.37 -15.41
CA LEU A 41 3.63 2.97 -15.42
C LEU A 41 3.76 1.46 -15.28
N LEU A 42 3.03 0.84 -14.34
CA LEU A 42 3.05 -0.60 -14.09
C LEU A 42 2.50 -1.41 -15.27
N ASP A 43 1.50 -0.91 -15.97
CA ASP A 43 0.99 -1.53 -17.21
C ASP A 43 2.05 -1.53 -18.30
N LYS A 44 2.89 -0.49 -18.35
CA LYS A 44 4.00 -0.37 -19.32
C LYS A 44 5.21 -1.22 -18.95
N VAL A 45 5.65 -1.21 -17.69
CA VAL A 45 6.91 -1.87 -17.25
C VAL A 45 6.69 -3.29 -16.77
N GLY A 46 5.51 -3.63 -16.26
CA GLY A 46 5.19 -4.94 -15.70
C GLY A 46 5.50 -6.09 -16.67
N PRO A 47 5.07 -6.04 -17.95
CA PRO A 47 5.34 -7.09 -18.93
C PRO A 47 6.84 -7.36 -19.12
N SER A 48 7.68 -6.33 -19.09
CA SER A 48 9.14 -6.51 -19.22
C SER A 48 9.77 -7.22 -18.02
N LEU A 49 9.10 -7.19 -16.87
CA LEU A 49 9.48 -7.89 -15.65
C LEU A 49 8.78 -9.25 -15.52
N HIS A 50 8.00 -9.68 -16.51
CA HIS A 50 7.14 -10.88 -16.43
C HIS A 50 6.13 -10.82 -15.27
N ILE A 51 5.65 -9.62 -14.94
CA ILE A 51 4.66 -9.38 -13.89
C ILE A 51 3.45 -8.66 -14.47
N THR A 52 2.27 -9.22 -14.26
CA THR A 52 1.01 -8.49 -14.48
C THR A 52 0.54 -7.90 -13.17
N PHE A 53 0.49 -6.57 -13.08
CA PHE A 53 -0.05 -5.88 -11.92
C PHE A 53 -1.57 -5.72 -12.03
N ARG A 54 -2.25 -5.84 -10.90
CA ARG A 54 -3.69 -5.60 -10.75
C ARG A 54 -3.94 -4.72 -9.54
N GLN A 55 -4.84 -3.76 -9.67
CA GLN A 55 -5.27 -2.95 -8.52
C GLN A 55 -6.00 -3.85 -7.51
N SER A 56 -5.71 -3.69 -6.23
CA SER A 56 -6.35 -4.45 -5.16
C SER A 56 -7.75 -3.91 -4.87
N GLU A 57 -8.76 -4.78 -4.88
CA GLU A 57 -10.13 -4.45 -4.49
C GLU A 57 -10.24 -4.12 -2.99
N LYS A 58 -9.44 -4.79 -2.16
CA LYS A 58 -9.42 -4.59 -0.69
C LYS A 58 -8.69 -3.31 -0.30
N GLN A 59 -7.64 -2.95 -1.05
CA GLN A 59 -6.81 -1.78 -0.79
C GLN A 59 -6.62 -1.00 -2.10
N PRO A 60 -7.57 -0.12 -2.48
CA PRO A 60 -7.62 0.48 -3.82
C PRO A 60 -6.38 1.27 -4.25
N PHE A 61 -5.55 1.71 -3.30
CA PHE A 61 -4.29 2.42 -3.59
C PHE A 61 -3.08 1.49 -3.76
N ASN A 62 -3.30 0.17 -3.75
CA ASN A 62 -2.26 -0.83 -3.94
C ASN A 62 -2.48 -1.58 -5.24
N PHE A 63 -1.37 -1.91 -5.88
CA PHE A 63 -1.26 -2.83 -7.00
C PHE A 63 -0.55 -4.08 -6.52
N VAL A 64 -1.03 -5.24 -6.95
CA VAL A 64 -0.47 -6.55 -6.61
C VAL A 64 -0.07 -7.25 -7.90
N GLY A 65 1.13 -7.78 -7.93
CA GLY A 65 1.66 -8.59 -9.02
C GLY A 65 2.37 -9.81 -8.47
N LEU A 66 2.47 -10.85 -9.30
CA LEU A 66 3.15 -12.09 -8.93
C LEU A 66 4.24 -12.39 -9.95
N LEU A 67 5.49 -12.40 -9.50
CA LEU A 67 6.64 -12.87 -10.27
C LEU A 67 6.81 -14.36 -9.99
N LYS A 68 6.84 -15.18 -11.05
CA LYS A 68 7.08 -16.63 -10.96
C LYS A 68 8.32 -17.10 -11.72
N GLU A 69 8.80 -16.29 -12.65
CA GLU A 69 9.86 -16.65 -13.59
C GLU A 69 11.20 -16.06 -13.13
N GLY A 70 12.31 -16.69 -13.53
CA GLY A 70 13.66 -16.23 -13.19
C GLY A 70 14.05 -16.41 -11.72
N LEU A 71 13.33 -17.24 -10.96
CA LEU A 71 13.59 -17.43 -9.53
C LEU A 71 14.30 -18.78 -9.28
N ILE A 72 15.49 -18.72 -8.68
CA ILE A 72 16.29 -19.92 -8.36
C ILE A 72 15.93 -20.49 -6.97
N GLN A 73 15.58 -19.62 -6.00
CA GLN A 73 15.41 -20.01 -4.59
C GLN A 73 14.02 -19.70 -4.02
N ALA A 74 13.12 -19.17 -4.84
CA ALA A 74 11.74 -18.88 -4.47
C ALA A 74 10.81 -19.42 -5.55
N GLU A 75 9.61 -19.83 -5.16
CA GLU A 75 8.59 -20.28 -6.10
C GLU A 75 7.86 -19.10 -6.73
N SER A 76 7.72 -18.01 -5.97
CA SER A 76 7.17 -16.75 -6.47
C SER A 76 7.49 -15.59 -5.54
N PHE A 77 7.47 -14.37 -6.07
CA PHE A 77 7.44 -13.13 -5.30
C PHE A 77 6.10 -12.42 -5.52
N GLU A 78 5.35 -12.22 -4.44
CA GLU A 78 4.20 -11.31 -4.47
C GLU A 78 4.71 -9.89 -4.24
N VAL A 79 4.50 -9.03 -5.22
CA VAL A 79 4.94 -7.64 -5.24
C VAL A 79 3.72 -6.76 -5.04
N VAL A 80 3.73 -5.99 -3.96
CA VAL A 80 2.69 -5.03 -3.63
C VAL A 80 3.27 -3.62 -3.70
N ILE A 81 2.73 -2.80 -4.59
CA ILE A 81 3.15 -1.41 -4.81
C ILE A 81 1.99 -0.52 -4.40
N GLY A 82 2.20 0.38 -3.44
CA GLY A 82 1.13 1.20 -2.87
C GLY A 82 1.45 2.67 -2.88
N VAL A 83 0.41 3.51 -3.02
CA VAL A 83 0.51 4.96 -2.82
C VAL A 83 0.02 5.33 -1.42
N THR A 84 0.91 5.93 -0.63
CA THR A 84 0.62 6.36 0.75
C THR A 84 -0.26 7.61 0.78
N GLN A 85 -0.71 8.02 1.96
CA GLN A 85 -1.46 9.28 2.13
C GLN A 85 -0.61 10.50 1.74
N ASN A 86 0.70 10.44 1.99
CA ASN A 86 1.66 11.50 1.66
C ASN A 86 2.14 11.43 0.21
N GLN A 87 1.39 10.75 -0.68
CA GLN A 87 1.68 10.64 -2.12
C GLN A 87 3.01 9.96 -2.46
N THR A 88 3.62 9.27 -1.50
CA THR A 88 4.84 8.47 -1.75
C THR A 88 4.49 7.06 -2.22
N VAL A 89 5.40 6.45 -3.00
CA VAL A 89 5.26 5.08 -3.48
C VAL A 89 6.04 4.14 -2.56
N GLY A 90 5.34 3.16 -1.99
CA GLY A 90 5.91 2.11 -1.17
C GLY A 90 5.93 0.77 -1.88
N PHE A 91 7.01 0.01 -1.71
CA PHE A 91 7.17 -1.34 -2.23
C PHE A 91 7.20 -2.35 -1.08
N ARG A 92 6.43 -3.42 -1.22
CA ARG A 92 6.44 -4.57 -0.32
C ARG A 92 6.56 -5.82 -1.17
N ILE A 93 7.59 -6.61 -0.94
CA ILE A 93 7.88 -7.82 -1.71
C ILE A 93 7.87 -8.99 -0.74
N TYR A 94 6.97 -9.94 -0.98
CA TYR A 94 6.75 -11.09 -0.13
C TYR A 94 7.23 -12.36 -0.86
N PRO A 95 8.38 -12.92 -0.48
CA PRO A 95 8.86 -14.13 -1.08
C PRO A 95 8.08 -15.36 -0.58
N ARG A 96 7.72 -16.23 -1.53
CA ARG A 96 7.04 -17.51 -1.26
C ARG A 96 7.95 -18.69 -1.56
N HIS A 97 7.95 -19.64 -0.64
CA HIS A 97 8.68 -20.91 -0.75
C HIS A 97 7.86 -22.02 -0.08
N LYS A 98 7.70 -23.17 -0.75
CA LYS A 98 6.89 -24.31 -0.29
C LYS A 98 5.47 -23.91 0.11
N SER A 99 4.78 -23.19 -0.78
CA SER A 99 3.40 -22.72 -0.58
C SER A 99 3.18 -21.69 0.54
N GLY A 100 4.19 -21.33 1.33
CA GLY A 100 4.10 -20.35 2.43
C GLY A 100 4.86 -19.04 2.14
N TYR A 101 4.48 -17.96 2.84
CA TYR A 101 5.32 -16.76 2.92
C TYR A 101 6.50 -17.03 3.84
N ILE A 102 7.70 -16.59 3.44
CA ILE A 102 8.86 -16.66 4.32
C ILE A 102 8.66 -15.60 5.42
N ASN A 103 8.26 -16.05 6.61
CA ASN A 103 8.14 -15.19 7.78
C ASN A 103 9.54 -14.96 8.37
N ILE A 104 10.14 -13.82 8.06
CA ILE A 104 11.50 -13.45 8.48
C ILE A 104 11.63 -13.46 10.01
N ASP A 105 10.57 -13.08 10.72
CA ASP A 105 10.55 -13.00 12.20
C ASP A 105 10.53 -14.39 12.87
N LYS A 106 10.08 -15.42 12.15
CA LYS A 106 10.04 -16.81 12.63
C LYS A 106 11.21 -17.65 12.14
N VAL A 107 12.15 -17.06 11.41
CA VAL A 107 13.29 -17.79 10.88
C VAL A 107 14.33 -17.98 11.98
N LYS A 108 14.68 -19.24 12.26
CA LYS A 108 15.67 -19.65 13.26
C LYS A 108 16.99 -18.88 13.15
N ASN A 109 17.35 -18.46 11.93
CA ASN A 109 18.48 -17.57 11.67
C ASN A 109 18.07 -16.44 10.70
N GLY A 110 17.26 -15.50 11.19
CA GLY A 110 16.83 -14.32 10.43
C GLY A 110 17.98 -13.52 9.79
N PRO A 111 19.10 -13.24 10.49
CA PRO A 111 20.26 -12.56 9.90
C PRO A 111 20.91 -13.37 8.77
N GLY A 112 21.00 -14.69 8.89
CA GLY A 112 21.51 -15.57 7.85
C GLY A 112 20.62 -15.56 6.61
N LEU A 113 19.31 -15.61 6.80
CA LEU A 113 18.33 -15.46 5.72
C LEU A 113 18.44 -14.08 5.07
N MET A 114 18.59 -13.00 5.83
CA MET A 114 18.68 -11.66 5.27
C MET A 114 19.97 -11.46 4.45
N ARG A 115 21.10 -12.02 4.90
CA ARG A 115 22.34 -12.06 4.10
C ARG A 115 22.16 -12.88 2.81
N LEU A 116 21.41 -13.99 2.87
CA LEU A 116 21.08 -14.78 1.68
C LEU A 116 20.23 -13.97 0.70
N LEU A 117 19.15 -13.32 1.16
CA LEU A 117 18.28 -12.47 0.35
C LEU A 117 19.04 -11.30 -0.29
N LEU A 118 19.94 -10.65 0.44
CA LEU A 118 20.80 -9.58 -0.09
C LEU A 118 21.79 -10.10 -1.15
N ARG A 119 22.32 -11.31 -0.97
CA ARG A 119 23.22 -11.95 -1.96
C ARG A 119 22.48 -12.46 -3.20
N LEU A 120 21.21 -12.82 -3.09
CA LEU A 120 20.41 -13.29 -4.22
C LEU A 120 20.19 -12.21 -5.30
N LYS A 121 20.39 -10.93 -4.98
CA LYS A 121 20.40 -9.83 -5.95
C LYS A 121 21.69 -9.73 -6.77
N TYR A 122 22.77 -10.42 -6.37
CA TYR A 122 24.12 -10.26 -6.96
C TYR A 122 24.59 -11.41 -7.87
N CYS A 123 23.75 -12.43 -8.13
CA CYS A 123 24.11 -13.53 -9.03
C CYS A 123 23.51 -13.40 -10.44
N GLU A 124 23.55 -12.19 -11.00
CA GLU A 124 23.32 -11.96 -12.43
C GLU A 124 24.51 -11.17 -12.98
N GLN A 125 25.64 -11.85 -13.11
CA GLN A 125 26.81 -11.45 -13.92
C GLN A 125 27.83 -12.60 -13.92
N ARG A 126 27.48 -13.74 -14.55
CA ARG A 126 28.44 -14.65 -15.22
C ARG A 126 27.70 -15.45 -16.28
#